data_AF-A0A2V2PYY8-F1
#
_entry.id   AF-A0A2V2PYY8-F1
#
_cell.length_a   1.000
_cell.length_b   1.000
_cell.length_c   1.000
_cell.angle_alpha   90.00
_cell.angle_beta   90.00
_cell.angle_gamma   90.00
#
_symmetry.space_group_name_H-M   'P 1'
#
loop_
_entity.id
_entity.type
_entity.pdbx_description
1 polymer ?
#
loop_
_entity_poly.entity_id
_entity_poly.type
_entity_poly.pdbx_seq_one_letter_code
_entity_poly.pdbx_strand_id
1 'polypeptide(L)'
;RLRERDAAEPLTADLTAAGAQVAALTGFGLDPVRREQLTTEVLGKALDWVLSGSPGAPPPGGSAAGPPETRKLLGAELDERGLRLGLERSYRMLARLAQRGEERIELVERANRFRPRTWV
;
A
#
# COMPACT_ATOMS: atom_id res chain seq x y z
N ARG A 1 -6.85 -17.10 4.47
CA ARG A 1 -6.41 -17.53 5.83
C ARG A 1 -4.91 -17.24 5.92
N LEU A 2 -4.48 -16.33 6.80
CA LEU A 2 -3.07 -15.94 7.00
C LEU A 2 -2.34 -16.79 8.05
N ARG A 3 -3.00 -17.81 8.62
CA ARG A 3 -2.52 -18.57 9.79
C ARG A 3 -1.68 -19.82 9.45
N GLU A 4 -1.44 -20.09 8.17
CA GLU A 4 -0.77 -21.32 7.71
C GLU A 4 0.40 -21.02 6.76
N ARG A 5 0.96 -19.80 6.79
CA ARG A 5 2.15 -19.49 5.99
C ARG A 5 3.41 -19.68 6.80
N ASP A 6 4.38 -20.34 6.17
CA ASP A 6 5.75 -20.34 6.64
C ASP A 6 6.29 -18.90 6.57
N ALA A 7 6.95 -18.44 7.63
CA ALA A 7 7.56 -17.11 7.68
C ALA A 7 8.66 -16.94 6.60
N ALA A 8 9.15 -18.05 6.05
CA ALA A 8 10.11 -18.09 4.96
C ALA A 8 9.53 -17.79 3.57
N GLU A 9 8.20 -17.86 3.39
CA GLU A 9 7.59 -17.67 2.07
C GLU A 9 7.59 -16.19 1.63
N PRO A 10 7.99 -15.91 0.37
CA PRO A 10 7.96 -14.55 -0.15
C PRO A 10 6.52 -14.05 -0.31
N LEU A 11 6.23 -12.89 0.29
CA LEU A 11 4.89 -12.27 0.27
C LEU A 11 4.53 -11.61 -1.07
N THR A 12 5.51 -11.48 -1.98
CA THR A 12 5.40 -10.73 -3.24
C THR A 12 4.27 -11.23 -4.14
N ALA A 13 4.08 -12.55 -4.25
CA ALA A 13 3.03 -13.14 -5.09
C ALA A 13 1.64 -12.76 -4.59
N ASP A 14 1.40 -12.84 -3.28
CA ASP A 14 0.10 -12.51 -2.68
C ASP A 14 -0.19 -11.02 -2.68
N LEU A 15 0.84 -10.17 -2.50
CA LEU A 15 0.68 -8.72 -2.67
C LEU A 15 0.29 -8.39 -4.10
N THR A 16 0.95 -9.01 -5.08
CA THR A 16 0.63 -8.82 -6.51
C THR A 16 -0.78 -9.30 -6.81
N ALA A 17 -1.16 -10.48 -6.31
CA ALA A 17 -2.52 -11.02 -6.47
C ALA A 17 -3.58 -10.13 -5.81
N ALA A 18 -3.33 -9.64 -4.60
CA ALA A 18 -4.22 -8.71 -3.91
C ALA A 18 -4.36 -7.38 -4.68
N GLY A 19 -3.26 -6.84 -5.20
CA GLY A 19 -3.27 -5.66 -6.05
C GLY A 19 -4.10 -5.86 -7.32
N ALA A 20 -3.94 -7.00 -7.99
CA ALA A 20 -4.73 -7.36 -9.16
C ALA A 20 -6.23 -7.51 -8.84
N GLN A 21 -6.58 -8.10 -7.69
CA GLN A 21 -7.96 -8.22 -7.23
C GLN A 21 -8.61 -6.85 -6.99
N VAL A 22 -7.91 -5.92 -6.34
CA VAL A 22 -8.41 -4.55 -6.13
C VAL A 22 -8.61 -3.83 -7.48
N ALA A 23 -7.68 -4.00 -8.42
CA ALA A 23 -7.81 -3.44 -9.77
C ALA A 23 -9.02 -4.04 -10.53
N ALA A 24 -9.21 -5.36 -10.45
CA ALA A 24 -10.34 -6.04 -11.07
C ALA A 24 -11.69 -5.57 -10.49
N LEU A 25 -11.80 -5.49 -9.16
CA LEU A 25 -13.01 -4.96 -8.49
C LEU A 25 -13.31 -3.52 -8.92
N THR A 26 -12.29 -2.70 -9.14
CA THR A 26 -12.47 -1.34 -9.69
C THR A 26 -13.10 -1.39 -11.09
N GLY A 27 -12.67 -2.31 -11.96
CA GLY A 27 -13.29 -2.55 -13.27
C GLY A 27 -14.75 -3.00 -13.20
N PHE A 28 -15.16 -3.62 -12.09
CA PHE A 28 -16.55 -4.02 -11.81
C PHE A 28 -17.38 -2.95 -11.09
N GLY A 29 -16.87 -1.72 -10.94
CA GLY A 29 -17.62 -0.61 -10.34
C GLY A 29 -17.53 -0.52 -8.82
N LEU A 30 -16.44 -1.02 -8.21
CA LEU A 30 -16.16 -0.80 -6.80
C LEU A 30 -16.18 0.70 -6.45
N ASP A 31 -16.84 1.05 -5.35
CA ASP A 31 -16.94 2.45 -4.95
C ASP A 31 -15.56 3.04 -4.57
N PRO A 32 -15.35 4.35 -4.80
CA PRO A 32 -14.04 4.97 -4.58
C PRO A 32 -13.52 4.88 -3.15
N VAL A 33 -14.41 4.90 -2.15
CA VAL A 33 -14.02 4.80 -0.73
C VAL A 33 -13.47 3.41 -0.44
N ARG A 34 -14.21 2.35 -0.80
CA ARG A 34 -13.75 0.96 -0.62
C ARG A 34 -12.49 0.66 -1.42
N ARG A 35 -12.36 1.20 -2.63
CA ARG A 35 -11.14 1.07 -3.44
C ARG A 35 -9.92 1.63 -2.69
N GLU A 36 -10.03 2.84 -2.14
CA GLU A 36 -8.92 3.45 -1.42
C GLU A 36 -8.65 2.75 -0.08
N GLN A 37 -9.68 2.27 0.64
CA GLN A 37 -9.51 1.45 1.85
C GLN A 37 -8.70 0.18 1.57
N LEU A 38 -9.11 -0.61 0.57
CA LEU A 38 -8.37 -1.82 0.15
C LEU A 38 -6.95 -1.48 -0.32
N THR A 39 -6.79 -0.35 -1.01
CA THR A 39 -5.46 0.13 -1.41
C THR A 39 -4.59 0.41 -0.19
N THR A 40 -5.10 1.09 0.85
CA THR A 40 -4.34 1.33 2.08
C THR A 40 -3.97 0.04 2.82
N GLU A 41 -4.84 -0.97 2.82
CA GLU A 41 -4.54 -2.27 3.43
C GLU A 41 -3.42 -3.01 2.71
N VAL A 42 -3.50 -3.09 1.38
CA VAL A 42 -2.50 -3.78 0.54
C VAL A 42 -1.15 -3.06 0.61
N LEU A 43 -1.13 -1.73 0.46
CA LEU A 43 0.10 -0.93 0.54
C LEU A 43 0.69 -0.94 1.95
N GLY A 44 -0.15 -0.95 3.00
CA GLY A 44 0.30 -1.04 4.39
C GLY A 44 1.01 -2.36 4.66
N LYS A 45 0.41 -3.48 4.26
CA LYS A 45 1.03 -4.81 4.37
C LYS A 45 2.34 -4.91 3.59
N ALA A 46 2.39 -4.32 2.39
CA ALA A 46 3.61 -4.27 1.61
C ALA A 46 4.70 -3.44 2.33
N LEU A 47 4.34 -2.30 2.93
CA LEU A 47 5.29 -1.48 3.67
C LEU A 47 5.82 -2.22 4.90
N ASP A 48 4.96 -2.87 5.67
CA ASP A 48 5.38 -3.67 6.82
C ASP A 48 6.35 -4.79 6.41
N TRP A 49 6.08 -5.47 5.28
CA TRP A 49 6.96 -6.51 4.71
C TRP A 49 8.33 -5.97 4.24
N VAL A 50 8.36 -4.76 3.67
CA VAL A 50 9.63 -4.10 3.31
C VAL A 50 10.41 -3.72 4.57
N LEU A 51 9.74 -3.13 5.56
CA LEU A 51 10.38 -2.67 6.81
C LEU A 51 10.88 -3.82 7.68
N SER A 52 10.22 -4.98 7.64
CA SER A 52 10.66 -6.18 8.36
C SER A 52 11.87 -6.86 7.72
N GLY A 53 12.25 -6.48 6.50
CA GLY A 53 13.28 -7.18 5.73
C GLY A 53 12.94 -8.65 5.50
N SER A 54 11.65 -8.98 5.43
CA SER A 54 11.17 -10.36 5.29
C SER A 54 11.65 -10.98 3.97
N PRO A 55 11.66 -12.32 3.87
CA PRO A 55 12.11 -13.02 2.67
C PRO A 55 11.47 -12.49 1.38
N GLY A 56 12.31 -12.28 0.37
CA GLY A 56 11.92 -11.70 -0.92
C GLY A 56 11.70 -10.18 -0.91
N ALA A 57 11.80 -9.50 0.23
CA ALA A 57 11.68 -8.05 0.30
C ALA A 57 12.83 -7.36 -0.44
N PRO A 58 12.59 -6.21 -1.07
CA PRO A 58 13.66 -5.37 -1.58
C PRO A 58 14.65 -5.00 -0.47
N PRO A 59 15.95 -4.87 -0.79
CA PRO A 59 16.93 -4.41 0.18
C PRO A 59 16.60 -2.97 0.64
N PRO A 60 17.03 -2.57 1.85
CA PRO A 60 16.80 -1.22 2.36
C PRO A 60 17.28 -0.15 1.37
N GLY A 61 16.41 0.78 1.02
CA GLY A 61 16.70 1.85 0.05
C GLY A 61 16.78 1.41 -1.41
N GLY A 62 16.50 0.14 -1.73
CA GLY A 62 16.42 -0.39 -3.08
C GLY A 62 14.99 -0.74 -3.48
N SER A 63 14.79 -1.00 -4.77
CA SER A 63 13.52 -1.46 -5.33
C SER A 63 13.55 -2.98 -5.54
N ALA A 64 12.36 -3.59 -5.64
CA ALA A 64 12.24 -5.02 -5.87
C ALA A 64 12.97 -5.46 -7.16
N ALA A 65 13.69 -6.58 -7.10
CA ALA A 65 14.28 -7.19 -8.28
C ALA A 65 13.17 -7.83 -9.14
N GLY A 66 13.25 -7.66 -10.46
CA GLY A 66 12.28 -8.22 -11.40
C GLY A 66 11.87 -7.27 -12.52
N PRO A 67 10.96 -7.69 -13.42
CA PRO A 67 10.42 -6.86 -14.49
C PRO A 67 9.74 -5.58 -13.96
N PRO A 68 9.63 -4.50 -14.76
CA PRO A 68 9.05 -3.23 -14.30
C PRO A 68 7.62 -3.34 -13.73
N GLU A 69 6.85 -4.32 -14.22
CA GLU A 69 5.48 -4.59 -13.76
C GLU A 69 5.41 -5.15 -12.34
N THR A 70 6.40 -5.96 -11.91
CA THR A 70 6.47 -6.50 -10.55
C THR A 70 7.09 -5.51 -9.56
N ARG A 71 7.64 -4.39 -10.05
CA ARG A 71 8.15 -3.30 -9.22
C ARG A 71 7.06 -2.36 -8.73
N LYS A 72 5.84 -2.47 -9.24
CA LYS A 72 4.72 -1.61 -8.86
C LYS A 72 3.60 -2.39 -8.21
N LEU A 73 3.06 -1.83 -7.14
CA LEU A 73 1.88 -2.33 -6.45
C LEU A 73 0.85 -1.21 -6.38
N LEU A 74 -0.29 -1.39 -7.04
CA LEU A 74 -1.38 -0.40 -7.08
C LEU A 74 -0.90 1.02 -7.46
N GLY A 75 0.09 1.11 -8.36
CA GLY A 75 0.67 2.37 -8.83
C GLY A 75 1.72 3.01 -7.90
N ALA A 76 2.06 2.37 -6.78
CA ALA A 76 3.21 2.72 -5.96
C ALA A 76 4.43 1.86 -6.32
N GLU A 77 5.64 2.42 -6.26
CA GLU A 77 6.86 1.61 -6.32
C GLU A 77 6.93 0.70 -5.09
N LEU A 78 7.33 -0.55 -5.30
CA LEU A 78 7.50 -1.57 -4.27
C LEU A 78 8.85 -1.39 -3.57
N ASP A 79 9.02 -0.22 -2.97
CA ASP A 79 10.08 0.15 -2.05
C ASP A 79 9.51 1.03 -0.94
N GLU A 80 10.27 1.22 0.13
CA GLU A 80 9.81 1.93 1.33
C GLU A 80 9.28 3.34 1.00
N ARG A 81 9.95 4.07 0.09
CA ARG A 81 9.56 5.44 -0.28
C ARG A 81 8.29 5.45 -1.11
N GLY A 82 8.22 4.61 -2.14
CA GLY A 82 7.08 4.47 -3.03
C GLY A 82 5.81 4.08 -2.28
N LEU A 83 5.92 3.11 -1.39
CA LEU A 83 4.81 2.62 -0.57
C LEU A 83 4.28 3.70 0.39
N ARG A 84 5.18 4.45 1.06
CA ARG A 84 4.76 5.59 1.89
C ARG A 84 4.06 6.68 1.09
N LEU A 85 4.58 7.02 -0.08
CA LEU A 85 3.94 7.99 -0.97
C LEU A 85 2.57 7.49 -1.47
N GLY A 86 2.44 6.20 -1.76
CA GLY A 86 1.17 5.56 -2.12
C GLY A 86 0.14 5.66 -1.00
N LEU A 87 0.54 5.30 0.23
CA LEU A 87 -0.30 5.40 1.43
C LEU A 87 -0.74 6.84 1.71
N GLU A 88 0.18 7.81 1.64
CA GLU A 88 -0.15 9.23 1.80
C GLU A 88 -1.23 9.64 0.79
N ARG A 89 -1.06 9.30 -0.50
CA ARG A 89 -2.03 9.64 -1.54
C ARG A 89 -3.40 9.01 -1.26
N SER A 90 -3.46 7.72 -0.92
CA SER A 90 -4.73 7.04 -0.65
C SER A 90 -5.44 7.58 0.59
N TYR A 91 -4.72 7.86 1.69
CA TYR A 91 -5.32 8.50 2.86
C TYR A 91 -5.82 9.92 2.57
N ARG A 92 -5.11 10.69 1.73
CA ARG A 92 -5.61 12.00 1.26
C ARG A 92 -6.86 11.87 0.40
N MET A 93 -6.97 10.82 -0.43
CA MET A 93 -8.19 10.54 -1.20
C MET A 93 -9.36 10.16 -0.29
N LEU A 94 -9.14 9.28 0.69
CA LEU A 94 -10.16 8.97 1.71
C LEU A 94 -10.61 10.24 2.45
N ALA A 95 -9.68 11.09 2.86
CA ALA A 95 -10.01 12.35 3.55
C ALA A 95 -10.88 13.29 2.69
N ARG A 96 -10.66 13.31 1.36
CA ARG A 96 -11.48 14.09 0.41
C ARG A 96 -12.89 13.52 0.25
N LEU A 97 -13.03 12.19 0.37
CA LEU A 97 -14.30 11.47 0.23
C LEU A 97 -15.09 11.39 1.54
N ALA A 98 -14.45 11.66 2.68
CA ALA A 98 -15.07 11.60 4.00
C ALA A 98 -16.21 12.63 4.14
N GLN A 99 -17.34 12.16 4.68
CA GLN A 99 -18.54 12.98 4.85
C GLN A 99 -18.49 13.82 6.14
N ARG A 100 -17.73 13.37 7.14
CA ARG A 100 -17.65 14.04 8.45
C ARG A 100 -16.29 14.70 8.67
N GLY A 101 -16.31 15.83 9.37
CA GLY A 101 -15.10 16.60 9.70
C GLY A 101 -14.09 15.80 10.53
N GLU A 102 -14.56 15.07 11.54
CA GLU A 102 -13.71 14.24 12.41
C GLU A 102 -13.02 13.12 11.64
N GLU A 103 -13.77 12.37 10.83
CA GLU A 103 -13.22 11.32 9.97
C GLU A 103 -12.16 11.88 9.01
N ARG A 104 -12.43 13.03 8.39
CA ARG A 104 -11.46 13.72 7.54
C ARG A 104 -10.19 14.09 8.29
N ILE A 105 -10.31 14.61 9.51
CA ILE A 105 -9.17 14.97 10.36
C ILE A 105 -8.31 13.74 10.63
N GLU A 106 -8.91 12.64 11.08
CA GLU A 106 -8.18 11.39 11.32
C GLU A 106 -7.43 10.91 10.07
N LEU A 107 -8.10 10.92 8.91
CA LEU A 107 -7.50 10.47 7.65
C LEU A 107 -6.35 11.36 7.20
N VAL A 108 -6.44 12.68 7.41
CA VAL A 108 -5.32 13.61 7.17
C VAL A 108 -4.16 13.32 8.11
N GLU A 109 -4.42 13.06 9.38
CA GLU A 109 -3.39 12.66 10.34
C GLU A 109 -2.74 11.33 9.91
N ARG A 110 -3.53 10.34 9.46
CA ARG A 110 -3.01 9.09 8.89
C ARG A 110 -2.09 9.37 7.71
N ALA A 111 -2.50 10.23 6.77
CA ALA A 111 -1.69 10.61 5.62
C ALA A 111 -0.37 11.26 6.04
N ASN A 112 -0.40 12.18 7.01
CA ASN A 112 0.78 12.90 7.47
C ASN A 112 1.82 11.99 8.12
N ARG A 113 1.42 10.87 8.74
CA ARG A 113 2.36 9.88 9.29
C ARG A 113 3.22 9.19 8.23
N PHE A 114 2.79 9.17 6.97
CA PHE A 114 3.56 8.59 5.87
C PHE A 114 4.40 9.62 5.10
N ARG A 115 4.26 10.91 5.41
CA ARG A 115 5.05 11.96 4.76
C ARG A 115 6.54 11.79 5.14
N PRO A 116 7.48 11.86 4.19
CA PRO A 116 8.91 11.86 4.50
C PRO A 116 9.28 13.04 5.40
N ARG A 117 10.05 12.79 6.47
CA ARG A 117 10.41 13.78 7.51
C ARG A 117 11.28 14.94 6.99
N THR A 118 11.82 14.83 5.78
CA THR A 118 12.75 15.80 5.18
C THR A 118 12.06 16.99 4.50
N TRP A 119 10.74 17.10 4.55
CA TRP A 119 9.98 18.18 3.90
C TRP A 119 9.33 19.09 4.95
N VAL A 120 10.15 19.98 5.52
CA VAL A 120 9.75 21.17 6.28
C VAL A 120 10.42 22.37 5.65
#